data_AF-A0A5N6VW05-F1
#
_entry.id   AF-A0A5N6VW05-F1
#
_cell.length_a   1.000
_cell.length_b   1.000
_cell.length_c   1.000
_cell.angle_alpha   90.00
_cell.angle_beta   90.00
_cell.angle_gamma   90.00
#
_symmetry.space_group_name_H-M   'P 1'
#
loop_
_entity.id
_entity.type
_entity.pdbx_description
1 polymer ?
#
loop_
_entity_poly.entity_id
_entity_poly.type
_entity_poly.pdbx_seq_one_letter_code
_entity_poly.pdbx_strand_id
1 'polypeptide(L)'
;MDLLSTRKEGLLLWPFHRMPQLSSWASPVGRAIIIGDVAHAMPPSSGQGVNQALEDAFTLAVLLKTLPNKRNANEELAIWQKLRQGSIDKVLKMAEETDVKRLPKADRLALGERGYSSEQQPKVLEDLKWFCFTAYG
;
A
#
# COMPACT_ATOMS: atom_id res chain seq x y z
N MET A 1 -17.64 -32.96 1.50
CA MET A 1 -17.71 -31.57 1.99
C MET A 1 -16.70 -31.42 3.09
N ASP A 2 -15.89 -30.36 3.05
CA ASP A 2 -14.81 -30.12 4.03
C ASP A 2 -15.40 -29.63 5.37
N LEU A 3 -14.80 -30.04 6.50
CA LEU A 3 -15.28 -29.79 7.87
C LEU A 3 -15.44 -28.29 8.21
N LEU A 4 -14.77 -27.43 7.44
CA LEU A 4 -14.90 -25.97 7.52
C LEU A 4 -16.31 -25.47 7.10
N SER A 5 -17.02 -26.20 6.25
CA SER A 5 -18.39 -25.85 5.84
C SER A 5 -19.46 -26.17 6.91
N THR A 6 -19.14 -27.03 7.86
CA THR A 6 -20.06 -27.50 8.92
C THR A 6 -20.10 -26.62 10.16
N ARG A 7 -19.10 -25.76 10.41
CA ARG A 7 -19.09 -24.81 11.54
C ARG A 7 -19.14 -23.35 11.06
N LYS A 8 -20.33 -22.92 10.66
CA LYS A 8 -20.59 -21.54 10.22
C LYS A 8 -20.32 -20.49 11.30
N GLU A 9 -20.44 -20.86 12.57
CA GLU A 9 -20.33 -19.95 13.72
C GLU A 9 -18.90 -19.44 13.97
N GLY A 10 -17.88 -20.04 13.35
CA GLY A 10 -16.47 -19.62 13.46
C GLY A 10 -15.87 -19.03 12.18
N LEU A 11 -16.65 -18.92 11.10
CA LEU A 11 -16.14 -18.45 9.81
C LEU A 11 -16.45 -16.95 9.63
N LEU A 12 -15.42 -16.11 9.74
CA LEU A 12 -15.53 -14.68 9.46
C LEU A 12 -15.09 -14.41 8.02
N LEU A 13 -16.03 -13.95 7.20
CA LEU A 13 -15.75 -13.53 5.84
C LEU A 13 -15.63 -12.01 5.81
N TRP A 14 -14.39 -11.53 5.70
CA TRP A 14 -14.10 -10.10 5.65
C TRP A 14 -13.81 -9.68 4.21
N PRO A 15 -14.74 -8.98 3.54
CA PRO A 15 -14.44 -8.36 2.26
C PRO A 15 -13.39 -7.27 2.50
N PHE A 16 -12.34 -7.27 1.69
CA PHE A 16 -11.41 -6.15 1.65
C PHE A 16 -11.80 -5.21 0.52
N HIS A 17 -11.71 -3.91 0.79
CA HIS A 17 -12.01 -2.88 -0.19
C HIS A 17 -10.71 -2.19 -0.61
N ARG A 18 -10.66 -1.74 -1.86
CA ARG A 18 -9.57 -0.86 -2.34
C ARG A 18 -10.03 0.59 -2.25
N MET A 19 -9.16 1.44 -1.73
CA MET A 19 -9.38 2.88 -1.75
C MET A 19 -8.88 3.46 -3.08
N PRO A 20 -9.63 4.37 -3.72
CA PRO A 20 -9.11 5.11 -4.86
C PRO A 20 -7.94 5.99 -4.42
N GLN A 21 -7.01 6.28 -5.33
CA GLN A 21 -5.93 7.22 -5.05
C GLN A 21 -6.52 8.60 -4.77
N LEU A 22 -6.23 9.13 -3.58
CA LEU A 22 -6.69 10.44 -3.15
C LEU A 22 -5.79 11.54 -3.71
N SER A 23 -6.38 12.66 -4.11
CA SER A 23 -5.63 13.82 -4.61
C SER A 23 -4.82 14.50 -3.52
N SER A 24 -5.28 14.46 -2.26
CA SER A 24 -4.56 14.97 -1.10
C SER A 24 -4.87 14.13 0.15
N TRP A 25 -3.84 13.91 0.98
CA TRP A 25 -3.97 13.30 2.31
C TRP A 25 -4.03 14.33 3.43
N ALA A 26 -3.88 15.61 3.10
CA ALA A 26 -3.97 16.70 4.06
C ALA A 26 -5.24 17.52 3.81
N SER A 27 -5.83 18.01 4.90
CA SER A 27 -6.87 19.04 4.82
C SER A 27 -6.35 20.28 4.08
N PRO A 28 -7.22 21.12 3.47
CA PRO A 28 -6.79 22.35 2.80
C PRO A 28 -5.97 23.32 3.67
N VAL A 29 -6.13 23.26 4.99
CA VAL A 29 -5.42 24.10 5.97
C VAL A 29 -4.14 23.41 6.51
N GLY A 30 -3.88 22.15 6.12
CA GLY A 30 -2.68 21.41 6.50
C GLY A 30 -2.62 20.99 7.98
N ARG A 31 -3.77 20.90 8.66
CA ARG A 31 -3.84 20.59 10.12
C ARG A 31 -4.46 19.24 10.46
N ALA A 32 -5.16 18.63 9.52
CA ALA A 32 -5.58 17.23 9.62
C ALA A 32 -4.93 16.45 8.47
N ILE A 33 -4.33 15.31 8.81
CA ILE A 33 -3.59 14.46 7.87
C ILE A 33 -4.05 13.02 8.10
N ILE A 34 -4.35 12.31 7.02
CA ILE A 34 -4.70 10.88 7.06
C ILE A 34 -3.48 10.03 6.72
N ILE A 35 -3.36 8.87 7.37
CA ILE A 35 -2.29 7.88 7.17
C ILE A 35 -2.86 6.45 7.24
N GLY A 36 -2.09 5.46 6.80
CA GLY A 36 -2.49 4.05 6.85
C GLY A 36 -3.67 3.75 5.92
N ASP A 37 -4.54 2.81 6.32
CA ASP A 37 -5.63 2.29 5.46
C ASP A 37 -6.58 3.38 4.93
N VAL A 38 -6.79 4.46 5.69
CA VAL A 38 -7.62 5.60 5.23
C VAL A 38 -7.01 6.30 4.03
N ALA A 39 -5.67 6.36 3.97
CA ALA A 39 -4.93 6.95 2.86
C ALA A 39 -4.67 5.94 1.72
N HIS A 40 -4.47 4.66 2.04
CA HIS A 40 -4.00 3.66 1.08
C HIS A 40 -4.39 2.20 1.43
N ALA A 41 -5.68 1.92 1.67
CA ALA A 41 -6.14 0.55 1.96
C ALA A 41 -5.51 -0.52 1.06
N MET A 42 -4.70 -1.38 1.68
CA MET A 42 -3.90 -2.37 0.98
C MET A 42 -4.60 -3.72 0.91
N PRO A 43 -4.47 -4.46 -0.21
CA PRO A 43 -4.89 -5.86 -0.25
C PRO A 43 -4.16 -6.68 0.81
N PRO A 44 -4.84 -7.64 1.46
CA PRO A 44 -4.21 -8.51 2.47
C PRO A 44 -3.09 -9.36 1.87
N SER A 45 -3.11 -9.60 0.56
CA SER A 45 -2.07 -10.30 -0.19
C SER A 45 -0.71 -9.64 -0.17
N SER A 46 -0.65 -8.32 0.09
CA SER A 46 0.60 -7.59 0.25
C SER A 46 1.34 -7.97 1.54
N GLY A 47 0.62 -8.23 2.64
CA GLY A 47 1.21 -8.34 3.97
C GLY A 47 1.90 -7.07 4.47
N GLN A 48 1.66 -5.91 3.86
CA GLN A 48 2.41 -4.67 4.13
C GLN A 48 1.62 -3.52 4.76
N GLY A 49 0.29 -3.65 4.94
CA GLY A 49 -0.54 -2.53 5.41
C GLY A 49 -0.03 -1.88 6.71
N VAL A 50 0.30 -2.70 7.71
CA VAL A 50 0.84 -2.21 9.00
C VAL A 50 2.21 -1.55 8.82
N ASN A 51 3.11 -2.14 8.04
CA ASN A 51 4.45 -1.57 7.81
C ASN A 51 4.35 -0.21 7.11
N GLN A 52 3.44 -0.08 6.14
CA GLN A 52 3.23 1.18 5.43
C GLN A 52 2.60 2.25 6.31
N ALA A 53 1.67 1.88 7.19
CA ALA A 53 1.14 2.81 8.21
C ALA A 53 2.23 3.29 9.20
N LEU A 54 3.15 2.39 9.59
CA LEU A 54 4.30 2.75 10.44
C LEU A 54 5.28 3.68 9.72
N GLU A 55 5.60 3.40 8.46
CA GLU A 55 6.45 4.28 7.62
C GLU A 55 5.81 5.66 7.44
N ASP A 56 4.49 5.75 7.24
CA ASP A 56 3.79 7.02 7.18
C ASP A 56 3.95 7.81 8.47
N ALA A 57 3.68 7.19 9.61
CA ALA A 57 3.76 7.83 10.92
C ALA A 57 5.18 8.33 11.20
N PHE A 58 6.20 7.51 10.91
CA PHE A 58 7.60 7.87 11.11
C PHE A 58 8.02 9.04 10.21
N THR A 59 7.80 8.92 8.90
CA THR A 59 8.23 9.95 7.93
C THR A 59 7.47 11.26 8.12
N LEU A 60 6.19 11.19 8.50
CA LEU A 60 5.40 12.36 8.85
C LEU A 60 5.94 13.05 10.11
N ALA A 61 6.27 12.29 11.15
CA ALA A 61 6.86 12.84 12.37
C ALA A 61 8.21 13.54 12.10
N VAL A 62 9.06 12.94 11.25
CA VAL A 62 10.31 13.56 10.80
C VAL A 62 10.05 14.85 10.04
N LEU A 63 9.11 14.85 9.09
CA LEU A 63 8.72 16.05 8.35
C LEU A 63 8.26 17.15 9.31
N LEU A 64 7.30 16.86 10.19
CA LEU A 64 6.75 17.84 11.13
C LEU A 64 7.82 18.44 12.05
N LYS A 65 8.81 17.64 12.48
CA LYS A 65 9.95 18.14 13.27
C LYS A 65 10.79 19.17 12.50
N THR A 66 10.89 19.05 11.17
CA THR A 66 11.65 19.97 10.32
C THR A 66 10.91 21.25 9.94
N LEU A 67 9.64 21.41 10.34
CA LEU A 67 8.79 22.55 9.99
C LEU A 67 8.60 23.51 11.17
N PRO A 68 9.59 24.34 11.55
CA PRO A 68 9.41 25.31 12.61
C PRO A 68 8.39 26.39 12.19
N ASN A 69 7.34 26.55 13.01
CA ASN A 69 6.39 27.68 12.97
C ASN A 69 5.62 27.93 11.65
N LYS A 70 5.49 26.93 10.78
CA LYS A 70 4.68 27.09 9.57
C LYS A 70 3.19 27.06 9.89
N ARG A 71 2.49 28.16 9.60
CA ARG A 71 1.01 28.23 9.64
C ARG A 71 0.36 27.36 8.54
N ASN A 72 1.12 27.05 7.49
CA ASN A 72 0.72 26.24 6.34
C ASN A 72 1.90 25.33 5.94
N ALA A 73 1.68 24.02 5.92
CA ALA A 73 2.65 22.98 5.56
C ALA A 73 2.21 22.18 4.32
N ASN A 74 1.27 22.71 3.53
CA ASN A 74 0.64 21.96 2.44
C ASN A 74 1.63 21.54 1.35
N GLU A 75 2.64 22.37 1.05
CA GLU A 75 3.65 22.05 0.04
C GLU A 75 4.50 20.85 0.49
N GLU A 76 4.94 20.84 1.73
CA GLU A 76 5.74 19.75 2.27
C GLU A 76 4.93 18.48 2.48
N LEU A 77 3.67 18.60 2.90
CA LEU A 77 2.74 17.48 2.99
C LEU A 77 2.46 16.90 1.60
N ALA A 78 2.36 17.72 0.55
CA ALA A 78 2.19 17.24 -0.82
C ALA A 78 3.45 16.51 -1.33
N ILE A 79 4.64 17.02 -1.01
CA ILE A 79 5.90 16.35 -1.33
C ILE A 79 5.99 15.01 -0.61
N TRP A 80 5.70 14.99 0.69
CA TRP A 80 5.68 13.77 1.50
C TRP A 80 4.69 12.74 0.97
N GLN A 81 3.45 13.15 0.68
CA GLN A 81 2.44 12.29 0.07
C GLN A 81 2.93 11.70 -1.25
N LYS A 82 3.54 12.50 -2.13
CA LYS A 82 4.06 12.02 -3.42
C LYS A 82 5.12 10.93 -3.24
N LEU A 83 6.02 11.11 -2.28
CA LEU A 83 7.06 10.12 -1.97
C LEU A 83 6.45 8.83 -1.41
N ARG A 84 5.50 8.95 -0.48
CA ARG A 84 4.79 7.80 0.10
C ARG A 84 3.96 7.06 -0.93
N GLN A 85 3.21 7.77 -1.79
CA GLN A 85 2.42 7.19 -2.87
C GLN A 85 3.31 6.33 -3.79
N GLY A 86 4.53 6.79 -4.12
CA GLY A 86 5.47 6.02 -4.91
C GLY A 86 5.90 4.69 -4.28
N SER A 87 6.05 4.63 -2.95
CA SER A 87 6.30 3.37 -2.23
C SER A 87 5.06 2.48 -2.19
N ILE A 88 3.89 3.05 -1.91
CA ILE A 88 2.60 2.35 -1.86
C ILE A 88 2.26 1.71 -3.20
N ASP A 89 2.45 2.43 -4.31
CA ASP A 89 2.14 1.93 -5.64
C ASP A 89 2.97 0.69 -5.98
N LYS A 90 4.24 0.63 -5.53
CA LYS A 90 5.08 -0.57 -5.67
C LYS A 90 4.54 -1.74 -4.86
N VAL A 91 4.09 -1.50 -3.63
CA VAL A 91 3.47 -2.54 -2.79
C VAL A 91 2.17 -3.05 -3.41
N LEU A 92 1.33 -2.16 -3.92
CA LEU A 92 0.07 -2.53 -4.58
C LEU A 92 0.33 -3.35 -5.84
N LYS A 93 1.34 -2.99 -6.65
CA LYS A 93 1.76 -3.77 -7.80
C LYS A 93 2.22 -5.17 -7.39
N MET A 94 3.06 -5.28 -6.37
CA MET A 94 3.53 -6.57 -5.84
C MET A 94 2.35 -7.44 -5.34
N ALA A 95 1.37 -6.83 -4.68
CA ALA A 95 0.18 -7.51 -4.20
C ALA A 95 -0.66 -8.06 -5.36
N GLU A 96 -0.86 -7.26 -6.41
CA GLU A 96 -1.57 -7.68 -7.62
C GLU A 96 -0.88 -8.85 -8.32
N GLU A 97 0.45 -8.81 -8.47
CA GLU A 97 1.22 -9.92 -9.03
C GLU A 97 1.10 -11.19 -8.19
N THR A 98 1.08 -11.03 -6.86
CA THR A 98 0.90 -12.14 -5.92
C THR A 98 -0.50 -12.75 -6.04
N ASP A 99 -1.52 -11.92 -6.17
CA ASP A 99 -2.91 -12.37 -6.36
C ASP A 99 -3.08 -13.12 -7.68
N VAL A 100 -2.50 -12.62 -8.77
CA VAL A 100 -2.55 -13.31 -10.07
C VAL A 100 -1.89 -14.69 -9.99
N LYS A 101 -0.76 -14.83 -9.29
CA LYS A 101 -0.10 -16.13 -9.09
C LYS A 101 -0.96 -17.12 -8.28
N ARG A 102 -1.81 -16.62 -7.40
CA ARG A 102 -2.71 -17.42 -6.55
C ARG A 102 -4.00 -17.84 -7.27
N LEU A 103 -4.27 -17.32 -8.46
CA LEU A 103 -5.45 -17.70 -9.23
C LEU A 103 -5.38 -19.16 -9.74
N PRO A 104 -6.54 -19.83 -9.87
CA PRO A 104 -6.65 -21.11 -10.57
C PRO A 104 -6.01 -21.06 -11.96
N LYS A 105 -5.49 -22.20 -12.44
CA LYS A 105 -4.78 -22.26 -13.74
C LYS A 105 -5.65 -21.80 -14.91
N ALA A 106 -6.95 -22.13 -14.91
CA ALA A 106 -7.89 -21.69 -15.94
C ALA A 106 -8.00 -20.15 -15.99
N ASP A 107 -8.13 -19.51 -14.84
CA ASP A 107 -8.26 -18.05 -14.73
C ASP A 107 -6.96 -17.33 -15.14
N ARG A 108 -5.79 -17.90 -14.80
CA ARG A 108 -4.49 -17.38 -15.24
C ARG A 108 -4.31 -17.41 -16.75
N LEU A 109 -4.75 -18.48 -17.41
CA LEU A 109 -4.69 -18.61 -18.87
C LEU A 109 -5.59 -17.59 -19.55
N ALA A 110 -6.81 -17.40 -19.05
CA ALA A 110 -7.74 -16.39 -19.55
C ALA A 110 -7.21 -14.96 -19.39
N LEU A 111 -6.42 -14.67 -18.35
CA LEU A 111 -5.72 -13.38 -18.19
C LEU A 111 -4.60 -13.20 -19.22
N GLY A 112 -3.83 -14.26 -19.51
CA GLY A 112 -2.81 -14.24 -20.56
C GLY A 112 -3.39 -13.98 -21.94
N GLU A 113 -4.54 -14.58 -22.26
CA GLU A 113 -5.29 -14.33 -23.50
C GLU A 113 -5.81 -12.89 -23.61
N ARG A 114 -6.06 -12.21 -22.47
CA ARG A 114 -6.41 -10.79 -22.40
C ARG A 114 -5.21 -9.84 -22.42
N GLY A 115 -4.00 -10.36 -22.64
CA GLY A 115 -2.78 -9.56 -22.77
C GLY A 115 -2.07 -9.23 -21.45
N TYR A 116 -2.43 -9.87 -20.34
CA TYR A 116 -1.69 -9.72 -19.08
C TYR A 116 -0.36 -10.51 -19.16
N SER A 117 0.77 -9.82 -19.19
CA SER A 117 2.09 -10.45 -19.13
C SER A 117 2.70 -10.26 -17.73
N SER A 118 2.93 -11.37 -17.03
CA SER A 118 3.63 -11.40 -15.74
C SER A 118 5.16 -11.32 -15.87
N GLU A 119 5.70 -11.14 -17.07
CA GLU A 119 7.14 -11.25 -17.36
C GLU A 119 7.95 -9.98 -17.12
N GLN A 120 7.31 -8.86 -16.77
CA GLN A 120 8.03 -7.73 -16.20
C GLN A 120 8.35 -8.02 -14.73
N GLN A 121 9.25 -8.97 -14.47
CA GLN A 121 9.79 -9.22 -13.14
C GLN A 121 10.65 -8.01 -12.72
N PRO A 122 10.23 -7.16 -11.77
CA PRO A 122 11.17 -6.32 -11.06
C PRO A 122 12.21 -7.22 -10.38
N LYS A 123 13.50 -6.87 -10.47
CA LYS A 123 14.55 -7.56 -9.70
C LYS A 123 14.27 -7.29 -8.23
N VAL A 124 13.55 -8.21 -7.59
CA VAL A 124 13.04 -8.12 -6.21
C VAL A 124 14.10 -7.60 -5.22
N LEU A 125 15.36 -7.99 -5.39
CA LEU A 125 16.46 -7.57 -4.52
C LEU A 125 16.91 -6.10 -4.70
N GLU A 126 16.76 -5.52 -5.89
CA GLU A 126 17.08 -4.11 -6.15
C GLU A 126 15.91 -3.19 -5.79
N ASP A 127 14.68 -3.63 -6.02
CA ASP A 127 13.47 -2.84 -5.78
C ASP A 127 13.04 -2.82 -4.30
N LEU A 128 13.45 -3.82 -3.51
CA LEU A 128 13.29 -3.83 -2.05
C LEU A 128 14.39 -3.04 -1.31
N LYS A 129 15.29 -2.35 -2.01
CA LYS A 129 16.26 -1.46 -1.33
C LYS A 129 15.57 -0.34 -0.55
N TRP A 130 14.34 0.05 -0.90
CA TRP A 130 13.55 0.97 -0.07
C TRP A 130 13.04 0.31 1.23
N PHE A 131 12.86 -1.01 1.22
CA PHE A 131 12.29 -1.80 2.31
C PHE A 131 13.24 -1.88 3.52
N CYS A 132 14.55 -1.82 3.26
CA CYS A 132 15.54 -1.52 4.28
C CYS A 132 15.71 -0.01 4.34
N PHE A 133 15.18 0.61 5.39
CA PHE A 133 15.66 1.89 5.89
C PHE A 133 17.19 1.94 5.77
N THR A 134 17.72 2.78 4.87
CA THR A 134 19.07 3.29 5.04
C THR A 134 19.05 4.07 6.36
N ALA A 135 19.47 3.38 7.41
CA ALA A 135 19.92 3.99 8.64
C ALA A 135 20.88 5.12 8.27
N TYR A 136 20.56 6.34 8.71
CA TYR A 136 21.45 7.49 8.90
C TYR A 136 22.64 7.62 7.93
N GLY A 137 22.56 8.62 7.05
CA GLY A 137 23.68 9.23 6.33
C GLY A 137 23.32 10.64 5.91
#